data_AF-A0A920BGC5-F1
#
_entry.id   AF-A0A920BGC5-F1
#
_cell.length_a   1.000
_cell.length_b   1.000
_cell.length_c   1.000
_cell.angle_alpha   90.00
_cell.angle_beta   90.00
_cell.angle_gamma   90.00
#
_symmetry.space_group_name_H-M   'P 1'
#
loop_
_entity.id
_entity.type
_entity.pdbx_description
1 polymer ?
#
loop_
_entity_poly.entity_id
_entity_poly.type
_entity_poly.pdbx_seq_one_letter_code
_entity_poly.pdbx_strand_id
1 'polypeptide(L)'
;MDKRQRVNIIIDLVGGSYLQHNVKAISTKGIIVQVGLMGSGKPELDLGTLLRKRITLIGTVLRSRSLEEKDCVNTKFFNHLLSEFDSQFETVMIRSSPLNQ
;
A
#
# COMPACT_ATOMS: atom_id res chain seq x y z
N MET A 1 -8.10 -30.15 -1.01
CA MET A 1 -6.95 -29.43 -0.46
C MET A 1 -6.24 -28.73 -1.62
N ASP A 2 -6.50 -27.43 -1.83
CA ASP A 2 -5.56 -26.42 -2.39
C ASP A 2 -6.24 -25.03 -2.35
N LYS A 3 -6.46 -24.49 -1.13
CA LYS A 3 -6.92 -23.11 -0.95
C LYS A 3 -5.68 -22.21 -0.86
N ARG A 4 -5.01 -21.95 -1.99
CA ARG A 4 -4.14 -20.76 -2.04
C ARG A 4 -5.05 -19.54 -1.90
N GLN A 5 -5.17 -19.04 -0.67
CA GLN A 5 -5.91 -17.82 -0.34
C GLN A 5 -5.31 -16.70 -1.20
N ARG A 6 -6.05 -16.29 -2.23
CA ARG A 6 -5.58 -15.22 -3.11
C ARG A 6 -5.83 -13.89 -2.40
N VAL A 7 -4.82 -13.03 -2.42
CA VAL A 7 -4.82 -11.73 -1.75
C VAL A 7 -5.79 -10.78 -2.44
N ASN A 8 -6.65 -10.08 -1.69
CA ASN A 8 -7.59 -9.11 -2.26
C ASN A 8 -7.00 -7.70 -2.39
N ILE A 9 -6.09 -7.32 -1.49
CA ILE A 9 -5.46 -6.00 -1.46
C ILE A 9 -3.95 -6.17 -1.27
N ILE A 10 -3.15 -5.54 -2.12
CA ILE A 10 -1.70 -5.46 -1.99
C ILE A 10 -1.30 -3.99 -1.83
N ILE A 11 -0.50 -3.68 -0.81
CA ILE A 11 0.15 -2.38 -0.65
C ILE A 11 1.61 -2.54 -1.08
N ASP A 12 1.98 -1.91 -2.20
CA ASP A 12 3.29 -2.06 -2.83
C ASP A 12 4.18 -0.84 -2.60
N LEU A 13 5.29 -1.05 -1.89
CA LEU A 13 6.31 -0.05 -1.60
C LEU A 13 7.54 -0.16 -2.53
N VAL A 14 7.64 -1.25 -3.29
CA VAL A 14 8.84 -1.62 -4.07
C VAL A 14 8.70 -1.20 -5.54
N GLY A 15 7.59 -1.56 -6.19
CA GLY A 15 7.44 -1.34 -7.64
C GLY A 15 8.42 -2.17 -8.47
N GLY A 16 8.79 -1.69 -9.66
CA GLY A 16 9.67 -2.43 -10.58
C GLY A 16 9.16 -3.84 -10.88
N SER A 17 10.03 -4.85 -10.79
CA SER A 17 9.68 -6.25 -11.05
C SER A 17 8.62 -6.81 -10.07
N TYR A 18 8.46 -6.21 -8.88
CA TYR A 18 7.46 -6.65 -7.91
C TYR A 18 6.04 -6.40 -8.39
N LEU A 19 5.79 -5.38 -9.22
CA LEU A 19 4.46 -5.14 -9.76
C LEU A 19 3.95 -6.36 -10.56
N GLN A 20 4.82 -6.99 -11.34
CA GLN A 20 4.44 -8.16 -12.12
C GLN A 20 4.15 -9.39 -11.22
N HIS A 21 4.89 -9.56 -10.13
CA HIS A 21 4.60 -10.58 -9.12
C HIS A 21 3.26 -10.30 -8.43
N ASN A 22 2.99 -9.04 -8.08
CA ASN A 22 1.76 -8.61 -7.43
C ASN A 22 0.53 -8.86 -8.33
N VAL A 23 0.62 -8.54 -9.62
CA VAL A 23 -0.43 -8.83 -10.62
C VAL A 23 -0.70 -10.34 -10.76
N LYS A 24 0.33 -11.18 -10.67
CA LYS A 24 0.19 -12.64 -10.69
C LYS A 24 -0.40 -13.19 -9.39
N ALA A 25 -0.04 -12.63 -8.24
CA ALA A 25 -0.48 -13.09 -6.92
C ALA A 25 -1.93 -12.67 -6.58
N ILE A 26 -2.36 -11.50 -7.02
CA ILE A 26 -3.64 -10.92 -6.58
C ILE A 26 -4.87 -11.70 -7.08
N SER A 27 -5.95 -11.66 -6.31
CA SER A 27 -7.24 -12.24 -6.66
C SER A 27 -7.89 -11.52 -7.85
N THR A 28 -8.85 -12.19 -8.50
CA THR A 28 -9.77 -11.52 -9.42
C THR A 28 -10.51 -10.40 -8.66
N LYS A 29 -10.67 -9.22 -9.29
CA LYS A 29 -11.19 -7.98 -8.69
C LYS A 29 -10.36 -7.44 -7.51
N GLY A 30 -9.11 -7.84 -7.37
CA GLY A 30 -8.23 -7.33 -6.32
C GLY A 30 -7.69 -5.93 -6.62
N ILE A 31 -7.20 -5.26 -5.57
CA ILE A 31 -6.69 -3.90 -5.59
C ILE A 31 -5.19 -3.90 -5.27
N ILE A 32 -4.39 -3.28 -6.12
CA ILE A 32 -2.98 -2.98 -5.85
C ILE A 32 -2.89 -1.48 -5.58
N VAL A 33 -2.40 -1.10 -4.40
CA VAL A 33 -2.11 0.28 -4.02
C VAL A 33 -0.60 0.48 -4.07
N GLN A 34 -0.11 1.14 -5.12
CA GLN A 34 1.29 1.52 -5.28
C GLN A 34 1.57 2.78 -4.47
N VAL A 35 2.44 2.67 -3.46
CA VAL A 35 2.80 3.74 -2.52
C VAL A 35 4.27 4.15 -2.64
N GLY A 36 5.14 3.26 -3.12
CA GLY A 36 6.57 3.49 -3.25
C GLY A 36 7.18 2.86 -4.50
N LEU A 37 8.40 3.27 -4.83
CA LEU A 37 9.14 2.84 -6.02
C LEU A 37 10.60 2.46 -5.69
N MET A 38 10.83 1.80 -4.54
CA MET A 38 12.19 1.47 -4.05
C MET A 38 13.02 0.64 -5.04
N GLY A 39 12.38 -0.21 -5.84
CA GLY A 39 13.04 -1.02 -6.87
C GLY A 39 13.18 -0.29 -8.20
N SER A 40 12.08 0.23 -8.75
CA SER A 40 12.07 1.04 -9.98
C SER A 40 10.71 1.69 -10.22
N GLY A 41 10.70 2.89 -10.79
CA GLY A 41 9.50 3.61 -11.25
C GLY A 41 8.98 3.22 -12.63
N LYS A 42 9.67 2.31 -13.34
CA LYS A 42 9.34 1.91 -14.71
C LYS A 42 9.17 0.39 -14.81
N PRO A 43 8.11 -0.17 -14.21
CA PRO A 43 7.85 -1.60 -14.28
C PRO A 43 7.26 -2.00 -15.63
N GLU A 44 7.46 -3.26 -16.01
CA GLU A 44 6.63 -3.90 -17.05
C GLU A 44 5.32 -4.40 -16.46
N LEU A 45 4.22 -4.22 -17.20
CA LEU A 45 2.87 -4.60 -16.75
C LEU A 45 2.18 -5.51 -17.78
N ASP A 46 1.83 -6.72 -17.35
CA ASP A 46 1.00 -7.64 -18.14
C ASP A 46 -0.46 -7.18 -18.12
N LEU A 47 -0.85 -6.43 -19.16
CA LEU A 47 -2.22 -5.95 -19.36
C LEU A 47 -3.23 -7.09 -19.57
N GLY A 48 -2.80 -8.23 -20.12
CA GLY A 48 -3.68 -9.39 -20.31
C GLY A 48 -4.14 -9.98 -18.98
N THR A 49 -3.22 -10.13 -18.02
CA THR A 49 -3.57 -10.56 -16.67
C THR A 49 -4.38 -9.49 -15.93
N LEU A 50 -4.06 -8.20 -16.10
CA LEU A 50 -4.82 -7.09 -15.53
C LEU A 50 -6.29 -7.14 -15.96
N LEU A 51 -6.57 -7.28 -17.27
CA LEU A 51 -7.91 -7.35 -17.81
C LEU A 51 -8.65 -8.62 -17.37
N ARG A 52 -8.02 -9.78 -17.52
CA ARG A 52 -8.61 -11.07 -17.15
C ARG A 52 -9.02 -11.15 -15.68
N LYS A 53 -8.17 -10.60 -14.80
CA LYS A 53 -8.45 -10.53 -13.37
C LYS A 53 -9.26 -9.30 -12.96
N ARG A 54 -9.44 -8.30 -13.83
CA ARG A 54 -10.10 -7.02 -13.50
C ARG A 54 -9.45 -6.35 -12.28
N ILE A 55 -8.13 -6.20 -12.33
CA ILE A 55 -7.35 -5.61 -11.23
C ILE A 55 -7.56 -4.10 -11.23
N THR A 56 -7.75 -3.53 -10.05
CA THR A 56 -7.66 -2.06 -9.84
C THR A 56 -6.24 -1.73 -9.40
N LEU A 57 -5.57 -0.84 -10.12
CA LEU A 57 -4.25 -0.31 -9.76
C LEU A 57 -4.40 1.15 -9.34
N ILE A 58 -4.00 1.47 -8.11
CA ILE A 58 -4.08 2.81 -7.52
C ILE A 58 -2.67 3.29 -7.24
N GLY A 59 -2.30 4.45 -7.77
CA GLY A 59 -1.07 5.15 -7.37
C GLY A 59 -1.36 6.20 -6.33
N THR A 60 -0.56 6.29 -5.26
CA THR A 60 -0.72 7.36 -4.29
C THR A 60 0.55 7.75 -3.58
N VAL A 61 0.64 9.04 -3.22
CA VAL A 61 1.67 9.61 -2.37
C VAL A 61 1.01 10.57 -1.38
N LEU A 62 1.61 10.74 -0.20
CA LEU A 62 1.10 11.67 0.82
C LEU A 62 1.81 13.04 0.78
N ARG A 63 3.12 13.06 0.49
CA ARG A 63 3.96 14.27 0.62
C ARG A 63 3.45 15.43 -0.25
N SER A 64 3.13 15.17 -1.51
CA SER A 64 2.73 16.17 -2.49
C SER A 64 1.25 16.53 -2.48
N ARG A 65 0.44 15.91 -1.62
CA ARG A 65 -0.99 16.23 -1.50
C ARG A 65 -1.21 17.65 -0.98
N SER A 66 -2.35 18.23 -1.35
CA SER A 66 -2.76 19.55 -0.84
C SER A 66 -2.98 19.52 0.67
N LEU A 67 -3.08 20.70 1.29
CA LEU A 67 -3.37 20.80 2.72
C LEU A 67 -4.74 20.20 3.03
N GLU A 68 -5.74 20.52 2.21
CA GLU A 68 -7.12 20.03 2.35
C GLU A 68 -7.19 18.50 2.27
N GLU A 69 -6.43 17.90 1.35
CA GLU A 69 -6.33 16.44 1.23
C GLU A 69 -5.68 15.80 2.46
N LYS A 70 -4.64 16.44 3.02
CA LYS A 70 -3.97 15.98 4.24
C LYS A 70 -4.88 16.09 5.46
N ASP A 71 -5.61 17.19 5.59
CA ASP A 71 -6.57 17.40 6.68
C ASP A 71 -7.72 16.39 6.63
N CYS A 72 -8.20 16.07 5.43
CA CYS A 72 -9.21 15.02 5.24
C CYS A 72 -8.69 13.64 5.69
N VAL A 73 -7.45 13.29 5.34
CA VAL A 73 -6.82 12.04 5.76
C VAL A 73 -6.61 12.00 7.27
N ASN A 74 -6.09 13.08 7.86
CA ASN A 74 -5.87 13.20 9.30
C ASN A 74 -7.19 13.04 10.07
N THR A 75 -8.24 13.76 9.68
CA THR A 75 -9.58 13.65 10.30
C THR A 75 -10.08 12.21 10.29
N LYS A 76 -9.91 11.49 9.17
CA LYS A 76 -10.29 10.07 9.08
C LYS A 76 -9.46 9.19 10.01
N PHE A 77 -8.15 9.42 10.09
CA PHE A 77 -7.28 8.67 11.00
C PHE A 77 -7.70 8.87 12.46
N PHE A 78 -7.88 10.13 12.89
CA PHE A 78 -8.32 10.46 14.24
C PHE A 78 -9.63 9.76 14.62
N ASN A 79 -10.63 9.82 13.73
CA ASN A 79 -11.97 9.30 14.04
C ASN A 79 -12.06 7.76 14.04
N HIS A 80 -11.18 7.06 13.32
CA HIS A 80 -11.31 5.61 13.12
C HIS A 80 -10.19 4.78 13.74
N LEU A 81 -9.00 5.35 13.94
CA LEU A 81 -7.81 4.57 14.30
C LEU A 81 -7.14 5.05 15.58
N LEU A 82 -7.29 6.31 15.98
CA LEU A 82 -6.52 6.83 17.11
C LEU A 82 -6.86 6.12 18.43
N SER A 83 -8.14 5.84 18.70
CA SER A 83 -8.57 5.13 19.92
C SER A 83 -7.98 3.73 20.05
N GLU A 84 -7.65 3.11 18.92
CA GLU A 84 -7.12 1.75 18.88
C GLU A 84 -5.63 1.70 19.29
N PHE A 85 -4.92 2.84 19.34
CA PHE A 85 -3.54 2.88 19.83
C PHE A 85 -3.42 2.66 21.33
N ASP A 86 -4.50 2.89 22.08
CA ASP A 86 -4.52 2.64 23.52
C ASP A 86 -4.86 1.18 23.86
N SER A 87 -5.35 0.40 22.88
CA SER A 87 -5.97 -0.90 23.15
C SER A 87 -5.53 -2.06 22.24
N GLN A 88 -5.23 -1.79 20.96
CA GLN A 88 -4.98 -2.82 19.94
C GLN A 88 -3.68 -2.66 19.16
N PHE A 89 -3.12 -1.45 19.09
CA PHE A 89 -1.83 -1.21 18.42
C PHE A 89 -0.69 -1.04 19.40
N GLU A 90 0.45 -1.61 19.07
CA GLU A 90 1.72 -1.40 19.78
C GLU A 90 2.65 -0.55 18.92
N THR A 91 3.28 0.46 19.53
CA THR A 91 4.31 1.25 18.86
C THR A 91 5.64 0.52 18.89
N VAL A 92 6.08 0.03 17.74
CA VAL A 92 7.39 -0.64 17.60
C VAL A 92 8.49 0.39 17.32
N MET A 93 9.32 0.69 18.32
CA MET A 93 10.50 1.56 18.17
C MET A 93 11.78 0.73 18.11
N ILE A 94 12.44 0.71 16.94
CA ILE A 94 13.68 -0.06 16.74
C ILE A 94 14.89 0.66 17.32
N ARG A 95 14.95 1.99 17.17
CA ARG A 95 16.05 2.82 17.68
C ARG A 95 15.58 4.24 17.96
N SER A 96 16.12 4.86 19.00
CA SER A 96 16.05 6.30 19.24
C SER A 96 17.45 6.90 19.22
N SER A 97 17.57 8.10 18.66
CA SER A 97 18.82 8.89 18.63
C SER A 97 18.47 10.35 18.88
N PRO A 98 19.31 11.12 19.62
CA PRO A 98 19.07 12.54 19.83
C PRO A 98 19.28 13.34 18.54
N LEU A 99 18.56 14.45 18.39
CA LEU A 99 18.51 15.26 17.16
C LEU A 99 19.86 15.96 16.82
N ASN A 100 20.78 16.06 17.79
CA ASN A 100 22.01 16.84 17.68
C ASN A 100 23.28 15.96 17.57
N GLN A 101 23.16 14.74 17.06
CA GLN A 101 24.30 13.86 16.76
C GLN A 101 24.45 13.64 15.26
#